data_AF-A0AAD8BFF5-F1
#
_entry.id   AF-A0AAD8BFF5-F1
#
_cell.length_a   1.000
_cell.length_b   1.000
_cell.length_c   1.000
_cell.angle_alpha   90.00
_cell.angle_beta   90.00
_cell.angle_gamma   90.00
#
_symmetry.space_group_name_H-M   'P 1'
#
loop_
_entity.id
_entity.type
_entity.pdbx_description
1 polymer ?
#
loop_
_entity_poly.entity_id
_entity_poly.type
_entity_poly.pdbx_seq_one_letter_code
_entity_poly.pdbx_strand_id
1 'polypeptide(L)'
;MLFMSYGVKVNMAAVRGTRFVLQCKVVCKNSSTHCDTGKVYHRLLHISRKTSLQSICKNRLSKELLQPWSCDYLCAPCSVFNFHTSSNAKKRDYYEVLGVPKNADAATIKKAYYKLAKQYHPDTNNKDPDGAKKFQEVSEAYEVLSDESKRRDYDTFGMGGSQRTAGFKGQQQGFSGFENFQSQMDPEELFRKIFGNAGFGGFGFSNQDFEESMSGFAPATEIMMDLTFQEAARGVNKEISLNIKDTCPKCGGSGSERGSSPTKCPQCNGTGMETISTGPFIMRSTCRGCQGKRVVNKYPCTECNGKGKVIARKRVIVPVPAGVEDGQTVRMPVNGQEVYITFKVQKSRIFRREGADVHSDVTISLSQAILGGTIRIPGIYDDILLSIPAGTSSHHRLRLAGKGISRVNSYGHGDHYVHIKIKVPVNLTEEQRLLIQAFASTEKDVEGTVDGMAQTKKGLQIIDDPEGKIAQILELLKKSAIKNKSVESAGSEESETKSQAMSKNT
;
A
#
# COMPACT_ATOMS: atom_id res chain seq x y z
N MET A 1 -26.29 -12.44 -38.92
CA MET A 1 -24.85 -12.12 -39.00
C MET A 1 -24.44 -11.42 -37.71
N LEU A 2 -23.92 -12.19 -36.74
CA LEU A 2 -23.32 -11.65 -35.51
C LEU A 2 -21.81 -11.80 -35.67
N PHE A 3 -21.11 -10.67 -35.77
CA PHE A 3 -19.65 -10.63 -35.66
C PHE A 3 -19.28 -10.95 -34.19
N MET A 4 -18.66 -12.10 -33.95
CA MET A 4 -17.94 -12.34 -32.69
C MET A 4 -16.58 -11.64 -32.77
N SER A 5 -16.45 -10.51 -32.08
CA SER A 5 -15.20 -9.78 -31.92
C SER A 5 -14.30 -10.51 -30.91
N TYR A 6 -13.20 -11.09 -31.38
CA TYR A 6 -12.12 -11.56 -30.52
C TYR A 6 -11.29 -10.37 -30.01
N GLY A 7 -11.28 -10.13 -28.70
CA GLY A 7 -10.48 -9.07 -28.10
C GLY A 7 -9.09 -9.56 -27.69
N VAL A 8 -8.05 -9.20 -28.44
CA VAL A 8 -6.64 -9.39 -28.04
C VAL A 8 -6.15 -8.12 -27.34
N LYS A 9 -5.71 -8.21 -26.08
CA LYS A 9 -4.99 -7.10 -25.41
C LYS A 9 -3.49 -7.29 -25.60
N VAL A 10 -2.86 -6.37 -26.33
CA VAL A 10 -1.39 -6.31 -26.52
C VAL A 10 -0.86 -5.17 -25.64
N ASN A 11 -0.01 -5.50 -24.66
CA ASN A 11 0.70 -4.50 -23.87
C ASN A 11 2.16 -4.44 -24.31
N MET A 12 2.67 -3.24 -24.59
CA MET A 12 4.04 -3.02 -25.03
C MET A 12 4.95 -2.89 -23.80
N ALA A 13 5.93 -3.77 -23.64
CA ALA A 13 6.92 -3.70 -22.57
C ALA A 13 8.26 -3.14 -23.11
N ALA A 14 8.73 -2.08 -22.46
CA ALA A 14 10.04 -1.40 -22.46
C ALA A 14 11.09 -1.69 -23.57
N VAL A 15 11.75 -0.62 -24.04
CA VAL A 15 12.83 -0.62 -25.03
C VAL A 15 14.21 -0.69 -24.36
N ARG A 16 15.06 -1.65 -24.78
CA ARG A 16 16.52 -1.61 -24.54
C ARG A 16 17.24 -2.05 -25.84
N GLY A 17 17.88 -1.11 -26.52
CA GLY A 17 18.61 -1.35 -27.78
C GLY A 17 17.72 -1.53 -29.04
N THR A 18 18.35 -1.87 -30.17
CA THR A 18 17.75 -1.97 -31.53
C THR A 18 16.81 -3.19 -31.74
N ARG A 19 16.31 -3.81 -30.67
CA ARG A 19 15.41 -4.99 -30.72
C ARG A 19 14.07 -4.69 -30.03
N PHE A 20 12.97 -4.92 -30.73
CA PHE A 20 11.61 -4.80 -30.20
C PHE A 20 11.13 -6.17 -29.69
N VAL A 21 10.60 -6.23 -28.47
CA VAL A 21 9.98 -7.43 -27.90
C VAL A 21 8.48 -7.17 -27.69
N LEU A 22 7.62 -8.00 -28.29
CA LEU A 22 6.17 -7.95 -28.15
C LEU A 22 5.70 -9.13 -27.31
N GLN A 23 4.97 -8.87 -26.22
CA GLN A 23 4.23 -9.87 -25.46
C GLN A 23 2.74 -9.77 -25.80
N CYS A 24 2.18 -10.82 -26.41
CA CYS A 24 0.74 -10.95 -26.62
C CYS A 24 0.17 -11.94 -25.58
N LYS A 25 -0.86 -11.51 -24.84
CA LYS A 25 -1.63 -12.36 -23.92
C LYS A 25 -3.01 -12.57 -24.51
N VAL A 26 -3.35 -13.81 -24.84
CA VAL A 26 -4.69 -14.20 -25.33
C VAL A 26 -5.48 -14.72 -24.14
N VAL A 27 -6.68 -14.17 -23.92
CA VAL A 27 -7.62 -14.62 -22.88
C VAL A 27 -8.94 -14.94 -23.55
N CYS A 28 -9.33 -16.23 -23.57
CA CYS A 28 -10.67 -16.64 -24.00
C CYS A 28 -11.68 -16.27 -22.90
N LYS A 29 -12.78 -15.60 -23.29
CA LYS A 29 -13.94 -15.41 -22.42
C LYS A 29 -15.10 -16.28 -22.91
N ASN A 30 -15.63 -17.06 -21.98
CA ASN A 30 -16.86 -17.87 -21.99
C ASN A 30 -16.85 -19.20 -22.75
N SER A 31 -16.76 -20.30 -21.98
CA SER A 31 -17.79 -21.34 -22.03
C SER A 31 -17.92 -21.99 -20.64
N SER A 32 -19.16 -22.20 -20.21
CA SER A 32 -19.54 -22.83 -18.94
C SER A 32 -19.58 -24.35 -19.08
N THR A 33 -18.45 -24.97 -19.37
CA THR A 33 -18.22 -26.42 -19.21
C THR A 33 -16.73 -26.66 -18.99
N HIS A 34 -16.40 -27.57 -18.08
CA HIS A 34 -15.05 -27.87 -17.60
C HIS A 34 -14.01 -27.99 -18.73
N CYS A 35 -13.00 -27.12 -18.71
CA CYS A 35 -11.70 -27.36 -19.33
C CYS A 35 -10.61 -26.95 -18.34
N ASP A 36 -10.15 -27.92 -17.55
CA ASP A 36 -8.84 -27.84 -16.90
C ASP A 36 -7.76 -27.79 -17.98
N THR A 37 -6.97 -26.70 -18.00
CA THR A 37 -5.51 -26.69 -18.23
C THR A 37 -5.02 -25.25 -18.47
N GLY A 38 -4.29 -24.71 -17.50
CA GLY A 38 -3.55 -23.46 -17.64
C GLY A 38 -2.32 -23.65 -18.54
N LYS A 39 -2.38 -23.17 -19.79
CA LYS A 39 -1.18 -22.94 -20.62
C LYS A 39 -1.16 -21.51 -21.16
N VAL A 40 -0.15 -20.75 -20.73
CA VAL A 40 0.23 -19.46 -21.30
C VAL A 40 1.29 -19.71 -22.36
N TYR A 41 1.03 -19.33 -23.62
CA TYR A 41 2.01 -19.42 -24.70
C TYR A 41 2.74 -18.09 -24.87
N HIS A 42 4.06 -18.11 -24.70
CA HIS A 42 4.94 -16.99 -25.04
C HIS A 42 5.62 -17.28 -26.38
N ARG A 43 5.51 -16.35 -27.34
CA ARG A 43 6.27 -16.40 -28.60
C ARG A 43 7.03 -15.09 -28.80
N LEU A 44 8.35 -15.17 -28.90
CA LEU A 44 9.23 -14.03 -29.17
C LEU A 44 9.35 -13.86 -30.69
N LEU A 45 9.11 -12.65 -31.20
CA LEU A 45 9.26 -12.31 -32.61
C LEU A 45 10.38 -11.26 -32.76
N HIS A 46 11.36 -11.55 -33.61
CA HIS A 46 12.44 -10.63 -33.96
C HIS A 46 12.04 -9.78 -35.16
N ILE A 47 12.08 -8.43 -35.03
CA ILE A 47 11.72 -7.50 -36.10
C ILE A 47 12.87 -6.49 -36.29
N SER A 48 13.39 -6.37 -37.52
CA SER A 48 14.62 -5.62 -37.80
C SER A 48 14.42 -4.14 -38.20
N ARG A 49 13.21 -3.64 -38.45
CA ARG A 49 12.97 -2.22 -38.83
C ARG A 49 11.64 -1.67 -38.33
N LYS A 50 11.65 -0.41 -37.86
CA LYS A 50 10.57 0.26 -37.11
C LYS A 50 9.32 0.60 -37.96
N THR A 51 9.43 0.67 -39.28
CA THR A 51 8.34 1.10 -40.20
C THR A 51 7.41 -0.03 -40.67
N SER A 52 7.63 -1.28 -40.28
CA SER A 52 6.73 -2.41 -40.60
C SER A 52 5.75 -2.81 -39.48
N LEU A 53 5.75 -2.12 -38.33
CA LEU A 53 4.93 -2.51 -37.17
C LEU A 53 3.43 -2.18 -37.32
N GLN A 54 3.07 -1.12 -38.06
CA GLN A 54 1.65 -0.74 -38.25
C GLN A 54 0.92 -1.57 -39.32
N SER A 55 1.63 -2.09 -40.32
CA SER A 55 1.04 -2.92 -41.38
C SER A 55 0.87 -4.39 -40.98
N ILE A 56 1.75 -4.92 -40.12
CA ILE A 56 1.70 -6.31 -39.66
C ILE A 56 0.55 -6.55 -38.66
N CYS A 57 0.20 -5.55 -37.83
CA CYS A 57 -0.91 -5.67 -36.87
C CYS A 57 -2.32 -5.66 -37.50
N LYS A 58 -2.48 -5.15 -38.73
CA LYS A 58 -3.81 -5.09 -39.37
C LYS A 58 -4.15 -6.32 -40.22
N ASN A 59 -3.17 -6.94 -40.89
CA ASN A 59 -3.47 -7.92 -41.95
C ASN A 59 -2.85 -9.31 -41.80
N ARG A 60 -1.97 -9.57 -40.81
CA ARG A 60 -1.24 -10.86 -40.68
C ARG A 60 -1.49 -11.64 -39.39
N LEU A 61 -2.58 -11.33 -38.68
CA LEU A 61 -3.03 -12.09 -37.49
C LEU A 61 -4.30 -12.92 -37.72
N SER A 62 -4.93 -12.82 -38.89
CA SER A 62 -6.17 -13.56 -39.21
C SER A 62 -6.00 -14.78 -40.11
N LYS A 63 -4.84 -14.98 -40.75
CA LYS A 63 -4.70 -16.02 -41.81
C LYS A 63 -3.65 -17.11 -41.59
N GLU A 64 -2.70 -16.99 -40.66
CA GLU A 64 -1.62 -18.00 -40.49
C GLU A 64 -1.60 -18.72 -39.13
N LEU A 65 -2.57 -18.49 -38.25
CA LEU A 65 -2.66 -19.15 -36.93
C LEU A 65 -3.96 -19.96 -36.72
N LEU A 66 -4.82 -20.04 -37.74
CA LEU A 66 -6.04 -20.83 -37.72
C LEU A 66 -6.03 -21.76 -38.93
N GLN A 67 -5.57 -23.00 -38.72
CA GLN A 67 -5.94 -24.30 -39.33
C GLN A 67 -4.70 -25.24 -39.32
N PRO A 68 -4.82 -26.57 -39.08
CA PRO A 68 -6.04 -27.37 -38.96
C PRO A 68 -6.11 -28.15 -37.62
N TRP A 69 -7.24 -28.08 -36.92
CA TRP A 69 -7.66 -29.16 -36.00
C TRP A 69 -9.03 -29.62 -36.51
N SER A 70 -8.99 -30.58 -37.41
CA SER A 70 -10.14 -31.36 -37.86
C SER A 70 -10.57 -32.28 -36.71
N CYS A 71 -11.85 -32.25 -36.36
CA CYS A 71 -12.50 -33.34 -35.66
C CYS A 71 -13.39 -34.04 -36.69
N ASP A 72 -12.79 -35.01 -37.37
CA ASP A 72 -13.51 -36.02 -38.13
C ASP A 72 -14.26 -36.89 -37.12
N TYR A 73 -15.60 -36.92 -37.14
CA TYR A 73 -16.44 -38.10 -36.98
C TYR A 73 -17.93 -37.70 -37.05
N LEU A 74 -18.64 -38.36 -37.97
CA LEU A 74 -20.10 -38.52 -38.14
C LEU A 74 -20.86 -37.57 -39.09
N CYS A 75 -21.04 -38.08 -40.31
CA CYS A 75 -22.01 -37.74 -41.38
C CYS A 75 -23.48 -38.04 -40.95
N ALA A 76 -24.43 -37.11 -41.15
CA ALA A 76 -25.45 -37.01 -42.24
C ALA A 76 -26.84 -37.64 -41.88
N PRO A 77 -27.99 -37.32 -42.53
CA PRO A 77 -28.33 -36.25 -43.49
C PRO A 77 -29.58 -35.39 -43.10
N CYS A 78 -29.92 -34.41 -43.94
CA CYS A 78 -31.09 -33.52 -43.87
C CYS A 78 -32.45 -34.19 -43.62
N SER A 79 -33.23 -33.60 -42.70
CA SER A 79 -34.70 -33.63 -42.73
C SER A 79 -35.25 -32.25 -42.40
N VAL A 80 -36.06 -31.72 -43.31
CA VAL A 80 -36.86 -30.50 -43.17
C VAL A 80 -37.86 -30.69 -42.03
N PHE A 81 -37.99 -29.72 -41.11
CA PHE A 81 -39.25 -29.04 -40.75
C PHE A 81 -39.13 -28.19 -39.47
N ASN A 82 -39.75 -27.02 -39.56
CA ASN A 82 -40.24 -26.13 -38.51
C ASN A 82 -39.23 -25.33 -37.68
N PHE A 83 -39.23 -24.01 -37.94
CA PHE A 83 -38.79 -22.99 -37.01
C PHE A 83 -39.56 -23.15 -35.68
N HIS A 84 -38.97 -23.83 -34.71
CA HIS A 84 -39.29 -23.54 -33.32
C HIS A 84 -38.64 -22.20 -32.99
N THR A 85 -39.48 -21.24 -32.63
CA THR A 85 -39.08 -20.04 -31.93
C THR A 85 -38.18 -20.47 -30.77
N SER A 86 -36.91 -20.10 -30.82
CA SER A 86 -36.03 -20.19 -29.67
C SER A 86 -36.76 -19.46 -28.54
N SER A 87 -37.19 -20.21 -27.53
CA SER A 87 -37.63 -19.61 -26.28
C SER A 87 -36.52 -18.67 -25.85
N ASN A 88 -36.76 -17.36 -25.91
CA ASN A 88 -36.05 -16.42 -25.05
C ASN A 88 -36.02 -17.11 -23.69
N ALA A 89 -34.84 -17.36 -23.13
CA ALA A 89 -34.74 -17.73 -21.73
C ALA A 89 -35.33 -16.56 -20.96
N LYS A 90 -36.65 -16.60 -20.74
CA LYS A 90 -37.39 -15.61 -19.97
C LYS A 90 -36.83 -15.79 -18.57
N LYS A 91 -35.86 -14.94 -18.23
CA LYS A 91 -35.54 -14.69 -16.82
C LYS A 91 -36.90 -14.49 -16.10
N ARG A 92 -37.09 -15.16 -14.97
CA ARG A 92 -38.39 -15.31 -14.32
C ARG A 92 -38.91 -13.95 -13.84
N ASP A 93 -40.23 -13.71 -13.92
CA ASP A 93 -40.84 -12.48 -13.40
C ASP A 93 -40.52 -12.35 -11.91
N TYR A 94 -40.13 -11.16 -11.42
CA TYR A 94 -39.74 -10.97 -10.01
C TYR A 94 -40.89 -11.27 -9.03
N TYR A 95 -42.12 -11.04 -9.47
CA TYR A 95 -43.32 -11.44 -8.73
C TYR A 95 -43.45 -12.97 -8.62
N GLU A 96 -43.09 -13.72 -9.67
CA GLU A 96 -43.07 -15.19 -9.66
C GLU A 96 -41.89 -15.74 -8.84
N VAL A 97 -40.74 -15.06 -8.84
CA VAL A 97 -39.56 -15.40 -8.02
C VAL A 97 -39.88 -15.27 -6.53
N LEU A 98 -40.58 -14.20 -6.14
CA LEU A 98 -41.03 -14.00 -4.76
C LEU A 98 -42.33 -14.75 -4.42
N GLY A 99 -43.03 -15.31 -5.40
CA GLY A 99 -44.29 -16.03 -5.20
C GLY A 99 -45.45 -15.14 -4.75
N VAL A 100 -45.48 -13.89 -5.20
CA VAL A 100 -46.49 -12.88 -4.85
C VAL A 100 -47.24 -12.42 -6.10
N PRO A 101 -48.52 -12.02 -6.00
CA PRO A 101 -49.25 -11.47 -7.15
C PRO A 101 -48.73 -10.06 -7.50
N LYS A 102 -48.92 -9.63 -8.76
CA LYS A 102 -48.41 -8.32 -9.25
C LYS A 102 -48.96 -7.11 -8.48
N ASN A 103 -50.14 -7.25 -7.88
CA ASN A 103 -50.79 -6.23 -7.04
C ASN A 103 -50.44 -6.32 -5.54
N ALA A 104 -49.41 -7.08 -5.15
CA ALA A 104 -49.01 -7.22 -3.74
C ALA A 104 -48.56 -5.88 -3.14
N ASP A 105 -48.92 -5.64 -1.88
CA ASP A 105 -48.45 -4.52 -1.08
C ASP A 105 -47.01 -4.75 -0.60
N ALA A 106 -46.29 -3.67 -0.30
CA ALA A 106 -44.88 -3.72 0.11
C ALA A 106 -44.66 -4.62 1.35
N ALA A 107 -45.64 -4.71 2.25
CA ALA A 107 -45.55 -5.60 3.42
C ALA A 107 -45.63 -7.08 3.04
N THR A 108 -46.44 -7.45 2.04
CA THR A 108 -46.53 -8.83 1.52
C THR A 108 -45.26 -9.21 0.77
N ILE A 109 -44.70 -8.30 -0.03
CA ILE A 109 -43.42 -8.50 -0.73
C ILE A 109 -42.28 -8.75 0.28
N LYS A 110 -42.22 -7.95 1.35
CA LYS A 110 -41.23 -8.12 2.44
C LYS A 110 -41.39 -9.44 3.19
N LYS A 111 -42.63 -9.86 3.47
CA LYS A 111 -42.91 -11.16 4.12
C LYS A 111 -42.49 -12.34 3.24
N ALA A 112 -42.77 -12.27 1.94
CA ALA A 112 -42.40 -13.31 0.98
C ALA A 112 -40.87 -13.43 0.83
N TYR A 113 -40.16 -12.29 0.71
CA TYR A 113 -38.70 -12.26 0.71
C TYR A 113 -38.12 -12.90 1.98
N TYR A 114 -38.63 -12.55 3.17
CA TYR A 114 -38.14 -13.12 4.42
C TYR A 114 -38.28 -14.65 4.47
N LYS A 115 -39.41 -15.18 4.00
CA LYS A 115 -39.67 -16.63 3.96
C LYS A 115 -38.69 -17.35 3.02
N LEU A 116 -38.45 -16.81 1.83
CA LEU A 116 -37.56 -17.40 0.83
C LEU A 116 -36.08 -17.21 1.19
N ALA A 117 -35.70 -16.05 1.72
CA ALA A 117 -34.35 -15.76 2.17
C ALA A 117 -33.92 -16.71 3.30
N LYS A 118 -34.81 -16.99 4.27
CA LYS A 118 -34.54 -17.97 5.33
C LYS A 118 -34.42 -19.41 4.79
N GLN A 119 -35.19 -19.74 3.75
CA GLN A 119 -35.20 -21.06 3.13
C GLN A 119 -33.95 -21.33 2.27
N TYR A 120 -33.44 -20.31 1.59
CA TYR A 120 -32.29 -20.40 0.69
C TYR A 120 -30.98 -19.83 1.26
N HIS A 121 -30.97 -19.43 2.54
CA HIS A 121 -29.75 -18.95 3.19
C HIS A 121 -28.69 -20.07 3.18
N PRO A 122 -27.42 -19.77 2.85
CA PRO A 122 -26.37 -20.78 2.71
C PRO A 122 -26.22 -21.62 3.99
N ASP A 123 -26.33 -20.99 5.16
CA ASP A 123 -26.20 -21.66 6.45
C ASP A 123 -27.35 -22.65 6.78
N THR A 124 -28.59 -22.38 6.34
CA THR A 124 -29.72 -23.32 6.54
C THR A 124 -29.84 -24.35 5.41
N ASN A 125 -29.32 -24.06 4.22
CA ASN A 125 -29.44 -24.93 3.05
C ASN A 125 -28.08 -25.30 2.45
N ASN A 126 -27.24 -25.97 3.24
CA ASN A 126 -25.90 -26.44 2.85
C ASN A 126 -25.88 -27.64 1.88
N LYS A 127 -27.04 -28.16 1.44
CA LYS A 127 -27.15 -29.44 0.70
C LYS A 127 -27.57 -29.31 -0.77
N ASP A 128 -28.07 -28.14 -1.21
CA ASP A 128 -28.56 -27.93 -2.58
C ASP A 128 -27.61 -26.98 -3.35
N PRO A 129 -26.90 -27.45 -4.40
CA PRO A 129 -25.96 -26.62 -5.16
C PRO A 129 -26.62 -25.45 -5.91
N ASP A 130 -27.94 -25.48 -6.11
CA ASP A 130 -28.70 -24.38 -6.73
C ASP A 130 -29.30 -23.40 -5.71
N GLY A 131 -29.12 -23.62 -4.41
CA GLY A 131 -29.60 -22.72 -3.35
C GLY A 131 -29.04 -21.30 -3.44
N ALA A 132 -27.75 -21.18 -3.75
CA ALA A 132 -27.07 -19.89 -3.91
C ALA A 132 -27.62 -19.07 -5.09
N LYS A 133 -27.97 -19.72 -6.21
CA LYS A 133 -28.57 -19.04 -7.38
C LYS A 133 -29.99 -18.57 -7.08
N LYS A 134 -30.80 -19.41 -6.42
CA LYS A 134 -32.16 -19.04 -6.00
C LYS A 134 -32.15 -17.90 -4.98
N PHE A 135 -31.18 -17.89 -4.06
CA PHE A 135 -31.00 -16.80 -3.12
C PHE A 135 -30.66 -15.49 -3.84
N GLN A 136 -29.74 -15.54 -4.81
CA GLN A 136 -29.38 -14.39 -5.64
C GLN A 136 -30.58 -13.83 -6.42
N GLU A 137 -31.39 -14.69 -7.04
CA GLU A 137 -32.61 -14.29 -7.76
C GLU A 137 -33.65 -13.64 -6.82
N VAL A 138 -33.83 -14.18 -5.60
CA VAL A 138 -34.77 -13.66 -4.59
C VAL A 138 -34.31 -12.30 -4.05
N SER A 139 -33.00 -12.09 -3.86
CA SER A 139 -32.44 -10.79 -3.46
C SER A 139 -32.56 -9.73 -4.55
N GLU A 140 -32.31 -10.08 -5.82
CA GLU A 140 -32.50 -9.19 -6.97
C GLU A 140 -33.98 -8.78 -7.10
N ALA A 141 -34.90 -9.73 -6.97
CA ALA A 141 -36.34 -9.47 -7.02
C ALA A 141 -36.79 -8.51 -5.91
N TYR A 142 -36.29 -8.67 -4.69
CA TYR A 142 -36.63 -7.77 -3.58
C TYR A 142 -36.03 -6.38 -3.74
N GLU A 143 -34.81 -6.25 -4.27
CA GLU A 143 -34.21 -4.92 -4.50
C GLU A 143 -35.05 -4.07 -5.47
N VAL A 144 -35.59 -4.69 -6.52
CA VAL A 144 -36.41 -4.01 -7.51
C VAL A 144 -37.84 -3.77 -7.01
N LEU A 145 -38.44 -4.75 -6.31
CA LEU A 145 -39.84 -4.66 -5.87
C LEU A 145 -40.07 -3.96 -4.52
N SER A 146 -39.01 -3.72 -3.73
CA SER A 146 -39.11 -3.03 -2.42
C SER A 146 -39.15 -1.51 -2.52
N ASP A 147 -38.60 -0.93 -3.59
CA ASP A 147 -38.64 0.51 -3.87
C ASP A 147 -39.75 0.82 -4.87
N GLU A 148 -40.66 1.72 -4.50
CA GLU A 148 -41.81 2.11 -5.33
C GLU A 148 -41.39 2.68 -6.69
N SER A 149 -40.25 3.39 -6.76
CA SER A 149 -39.73 3.94 -8.01
C SER A 149 -39.20 2.85 -8.95
N LYS A 150 -38.38 1.93 -8.41
CA LYS A 150 -37.84 0.79 -9.17
C LYS A 150 -38.93 -0.20 -9.59
N ARG A 151 -39.92 -0.42 -8.73
CA ARG A 151 -41.09 -1.25 -9.02
C ARG A 151 -41.90 -0.66 -10.16
N ARG A 152 -42.16 0.64 -10.14
CA ARG A 152 -42.88 1.32 -11.23
C ARG A 152 -42.14 1.23 -12.56
N ASP A 153 -40.82 1.41 -12.56
CA ASP A 153 -40.00 1.26 -13.78
C ASP A 153 -40.03 -0.19 -14.29
N TYR A 154 -39.95 -1.16 -13.39
CA TYR A 154 -40.08 -2.59 -13.72
C TYR A 154 -41.46 -2.94 -14.29
N ASP A 155 -42.53 -2.42 -13.71
CA ASP A 155 -43.90 -2.65 -14.16
C ASP A 155 -44.18 -1.96 -15.51
N THR A 156 -43.53 -0.83 -15.78
CA THR A 156 -43.70 -0.04 -17.01
C THR A 156 -42.91 -0.60 -18.19
N PHE A 157 -41.65 -0.98 -17.96
CA PHE A 157 -40.70 -1.36 -19.02
C PHE A 157 -40.37 -2.86 -19.06
N GLY A 158 -40.86 -3.63 -18.08
CA GLY A 158 -40.51 -5.04 -17.90
C GLY A 158 -39.02 -5.24 -17.59
N MET A 159 -38.62 -6.50 -17.44
CA MET A 159 -37.22 -6.85 -17.13
C MET A 159 -36.21 -6.52 -18.24
N GLY A 160 -36.68 -6.04 -19.41
CA GLY A 160 -35.88 -5.60 -20.56
C GLY A 160 -35.67 -4.08 -20.66
N GLY A 161 -36.17 -3.29 -19.71
CA GLY A 161 -36.05 -1.82 -19.72
C GLY A 161 -34.63 -1.28 -19.52
N SER A 162 -33.70 -2.09 -19.00
CA SER A 162 -32.34 -1.65 -18.62
C SER A 162 -31.35 -1.51 -19.80
N GLN A 163 -31.81 -1.42 -21.05
CA GLN A 163 -30.89 -1.34 -22.20
C GLN A 163 -31.31 -0.38 -23.32
N ARG A 164 -32.18 0.60 -23.04
CA ARG A 164 -32.59 1.61 -24.04
C ARG A 164 -32.62 3.04 -23.51
N THR A 165 -31.49 3.54 -23.03
CA THR A 165 -31.24 5.00 -22.99
C THR A 165 -29.76 5.32 -23.14
N ALA A 166 -29.19 4.94 -24.29
CA ALA A 166 -27.87 5.42 -24.73
C ALA A 166 -28.07 6.20 -26.03
N GLY A 167 -28.61 7.41 -25.93
CA GLY A 167 -28.88 8.22 -27.12
C GLY A 167 -29.66 9.49 -26.88
N PHE A 168 -29.24 10.36 -25.95
CA PHE A 168 -29.56 11.79 -26.05
C PHE A 168 -28.54 12.61 -25.25
N LYS A 169 -27.69 13.38 -25.96
CA LYS A 169 -26.81 14.39 -25.36
C LYS A 169 -27.65 15.63 -25.07
N GLY A 170 -27.81 16.00 -23.80
CA GLY A 170 -28.50 17.21 -23.38
C GLY A 170 -28.25 17.52 -21.90
N GLN A 171 -27.20 18.29 -21.64
CA GLN A 171 -26.97 19.20 -20.51
C GLN A 171 -28.07 19.30 -19.42
N GLN A 172 -27.90 18.64 -18.27
CA GLN A 172 -28.19 19.23 -16.95
C GLN A 172 -27.58 18.43 -15.78
N GLN A 173 -26.93 19.20 -14.93
CA GLN A 173 -26.44 18.98 -13.57
C GLN A 173 -27.09 17.87 -12.71
N GLY A 174 -26.26 16.97 -12.17
CA GLY A 174 -26.42 16.39 -10.83
C GLY A 174 -27.28 15.14 -10.68
N PHE A 175 -26.82 13.97 -11.12
CA PHE A 175 -27.17 12.68 -10.49
C PHE A 175 -26.16 11.58 -10.89
N SER A 176 -25.17 11.36 -10.03
CA SER A 176 -24.25 10.21 -10.17
C SER A 176 -24.90 8.98 -9.53
N GLY A 177 -25.59 8.16 -10.31
CA GLY A 177 -26.20 6.92 -9.80
C GLY A 177 -26.86 6.00 -10.82
N PHE A 178 -26.55 6.11 -12.12
CA PHE A 178 -27.25 5.35 -13.16
C PHE A 178 -26.30 4.57 -14.09
N GLU A 179 -25.31 3.89 -13.51
CA GLU A 179 -24.57 2.84 -14.23
C GLU A 179 -24.38 1.66 -13.26
N ASN A 180 -24.83 0.48 -13.69
CA ASN A 180 -24.76 -0.84 -13.03
C ASN A 180 -26.02 -1.30 -12.25
N PHE A 181 -27.04 -1.75 -12.98
CA PHE A 181 -27.89 -2.87 -12.52
C PHE A 181 -27.12 -4.21 -12.58
N GLN A 182 -25.94 -4.22 -11.94
CA GLN A 182 -25.22 -5.41 -11.52
C GLN A 182 -25.03 -5.22 -10.02
N SER A 183 -25.61 -6.11 -9.24
CA SER A 183 -25.55 -6.17 -7.78
C SER A 183 -24.17 -5.78 -7.24
N GLN A 184 -24.03 -4.53 -6.80
CA GLN A 184 -22.82 -4.05 -6.13
C GLN A 184 -22.85 -4.30 -4.62
N MET A 185 -23.93 -4.92 -4.12
CA MET A 185 -24.09 -5.24 -2.71
C MET A 185 -24.10 -6.76 -2.57
N ASP A 186 -23.24 -7.30 -1.70
CA ASP A 186 -23.29 -8.72 -1.35
C ASP A 186 -24.68 -9.02 -0.78
N PRO A 187 -25.41 -10.05 -1.27
CA PRO A 187 -26.74 -10.41 -0.79
C PRO A 187 -26.81 -10.63 0.73
N GLU A 188 -25.69 -11.04 1.34
CA GLU A 188 -25.54 -11.21 2.78
C GLU A 188 -25.46 -9.86 3.52
N GLU A 189 -24.81 -8.85 2.94
CA GLU A 189 -24.74 -7.49 3.49
C GLU A 189 -26.10 -6.79 3.41
N LEU A 190 -26.85 -6.99 2.32
CA LEU A 190 -28.22 -6.50 2.19
C LEU A 190 -29.15 -7.10 3.26
N PHE A 191 -29.02 -8.41 3.53
CA PHE A 191 -29.77 -9.05 4.61
C PHE A 191 -29.34 -8.52 5.99
N ARG A 192 -28.04 -8.37 6.27
CA ARG A 192 -27.54 -7.81 7.54
C ARG A 192 -27.94 -6.35 7.76
N LYS A 193 -27.91 -5.50 6.74
CA LYS A 193 -28.29 -4.09 6.83
C LYS A 193 -29.78 -3.91 7.12
N ILE A 194 -30.62 -4.80 6.61
CA ILE A 194 -32.08 -4.72 6.76
C ILE A 194 -32.58 -5.49 8.00
N PHE A 195 -31.94 -6.61 8.34
CA PHE A 195 -32.42 -7.55 9.38
C PHE A 195 -31.43 -7.79 10.52
N GLY A 196 -30.15 -7.46 10.36
CA GLY A 196 -29.19 -7.42 11.47
C GLY A 196 -29.53 -6.36 12.52
N ASN A 197 -30.42 -5.43 12.18
CA ASN A 197 -31.02 -4.45 13.10
C ASN A 197 -32.44 -4.85 13.56
N ALA A 198 -32.90 -6.07 13.25
CA ALA A 198 -34.26 -6.56 13.53
C ALA A 198 -34.27 -7.89 14.31
N GLY A 199 -33.34 -8.05 15.25
CA GLY A 199 -33.39 -9.09 16.28
C GLY A 199 -34.23 -8.64 17.48
N PHE A 200 -35.52 -8.98 17.46
CA PHE A 200 -36.40 -9.23 18.63
C PHE A 200 -36.23 -8.34 19.88
N GLY A 201 -36.93 -7.20 19.91
CA GLY A 201 -37.12 -6.41 21.14
C GLY A 201 -37.88 -5.12 20.85
N GLY A 202 -39.11 -5.00 21.37
CA GLY A 202 -39.98 -3.85 21.16
C GLY A 202 -39.45 -2.54 21.77
N PHE A 203 -40.21 -1.49 21.48
CA PHE A 203 -40.07 -0.07 21.87
C PHE A 203 -39.33 0.80 20.87
N GLY A 204 -40.10 1.75 20.32
CA GLY A 204 -39.60 2.79 19.44
C GLY A 204 -38.58 3.66 20.15
N PHE A 205 -37.46 3.86 19.47
CA PHE A 205 -36.53 4.93 19.78
C PHE A 205 -36.42 5.84 18.57
N SER A 206 -36.88 7.06 18.79
CA SER A 206 -36.57 8.25 18.01
C SER A 206 -35.07 8.40 17.81
N ASN A 207 -34.70 8.75 16.58
CA ASN A 207 -33.35 8.94 16.03
C ASN A 207 -32.51 10.07 16.68
N GLN A 208 -32.39 10.18 18.01
CA GLN A 208 -31.58 11.27 18.59
C GLN A 208 -30.63 10.96 19.74
N ASP A 209 -30.67 9.78 20.37
CA ASP A 209 -29.82 9.51 21.56
C ASP A 209 -29.02 8.19 21.50
N PHE A 210 -28.62 7.75 20.30
CA PHE A 210 -27.75 6.57 20.16
C PHE A 210 -26.25 6.88 20.30
N GLU A 211 -25.85 8.15 20.48
CA GLU A 211 -24.43 8.51 20.60
C GLU A 211 -23.85 8.27 22.02
N GLU A 212 -24.69 8.12 23.07
CA GLU A 212 -24.19 8.23 24.45
C GLU A 212 -24.52 7.04 25.39
N SER A 213 -25.22 6.00 24.95
CA SER A 213 -25.42 4.83 25.83
C SER A 213 -25.47 3.51 25.07
N MET A 214 -24.62 2.57 25.52
CA MET A 214 -24.45 1.19 25.06
C MET A 214 -23.47 0.99 23.89
N SER A 215 -22.18 0.92 24.21
CA SER A 215 -21.15 0.26 23.40
C SER A 215 -20.95 0.78 21.96
N GLY A 216 -21.16 2.07 21.73
CA GLY A 216 -20.57 2.74 20.58
C GLY A 216 -19.08 2.90 20.84
N PHE A 217 -18.23 2.20 20.08
CA PHE A 217 -16.83 2.57 19.94
C PHE A 217 -16.82 4.05 19.52
N ALA A 218 -16.62 4.95 20.47
CA ALA A 218 -16.17 6.30 20.13
C ALA A 218 -14.98 6.07 19.18
N PRO A 219 -14.97 6.67 17.97
CA PRO A 219 -13.89 6.45 17.04
C PRO A 219 -12.61 6.74 17.81
N ALA A 220 -11.79 5.72 17.98
CA ALA A 220 -10.61 5.86 18.81
C ALA A 220 -9.80 6.98 18.20
N THR A 221 -9.37 7.94 19.03
CA THR A 221 -8.73 9.15 18.50
C THR A 221 -7.42 8.73 17.85
N GLU A 222 -7.41 8.66 16.52
CA GLU A 222 -6.25 8.34 15.72
C GLU A 222 -5.48 9.62 15.39
N ILE A 223 -4.18 9.60 15.68
CA ILE A 223 -3.32 10.76 15.53
C ILE A 223 -2.08 10.35 14.78
N MET A 224 -1.80 11.07 13.69
CA MET A 224 -0.58 10.88 12.93
C MET A 224 0.53 11.71 13.56
N MET A 225 1.64 11.05 13.89
CA MET A 225 2.85 11.70 14.37
C MET A 225 3.94 11.58 13.31
N ASP A 226 4.33 12.71 12.73
CA ASP A 226 5.45 12.76 11.80
C ASP A 226 6.77 12.69 12.57
N LEU A 227 7.64 11.77 12.15
CA LEU A 227 8.97 11.56 12.72
C LEU A 227 10.03 11.66 11.62
N THR A 228 11.19 12.20 11.97
CA THR A 228 12.35 12.07 11.08
C THR A 228 12.91 10.64 11.17
N PHE A 229 13.67 10.24 10.15
CA PHE A 229 14.34 8.92 10.16
C PHE A 229 15.23 8.70 11.38
N GLN A 230 15.95 9.74 11.81
CA GLN A 230 16.84 9.66 12.97
C GLN A 230 16.04 9.60 14.28
N GLU A 231 14.95 10.36 14.40
CA GLU A 231 14.03 10.28 15.55
C GLU A 231 13.44 8.88 15.69
N ALA A 232 12.96 8.29 14.59
CA ALA A 232 12.39 6.94 14.59
C ALA A 232 13.43 5.85 14.93
N ALA A 233 14.68 6.03 14.50
CA ALA A 233 15.74 5.06 14.78
C ALA A 233 16.29 5.13 16.21
N ARG A 234 16.41 6.34 16.78
CA ARG A 234 16.91 6.56 18.15
C ARG A 234 15.85 6.42 19.23
N GLY A 235 14.60 6.68 18.88
CA GLY A 235 13.52 6.90 19.85
C GLY A 235 13.63 8.31 20.44
N VAL A 236 12.48 8.95 20.65
CA VAL A 236 12.41 10.31 21.20
C VAL A 236 11.11 10.51 21.97
N ASN A 237 11.13 11.35 22.99
CA ASN A 237 9.92 11.79 23.65
C ASN A 237 9.39 13.03 22.92
N LYS A 238 8.26 12.89 22.20
CA LYS A 238 7.70 13.98 21.38
C LYS A 238 6.40 14.48 22.00
N GLU A 239 6.27 15.79 22.13
CA GLU A 239 5.03 16.40 22.63
C GLU A 239 4.00 16.52 21.52
N ILE A 240 2.76 16.11 21.81
CA ILE A 240 1.61 16.35 20.95
C ILE A 240 0.50 17.04 21.73
N SER A 241 -0.23 17.94 21.06
CA SER A 241 -1.38 18.61 21.63
C SER A 241 -2.67 17.92 21.22
N LEU A 242 -3.39 17.36 22.19
CA LEU A 242 -4.60 16.57 21.98
C LEU A 242 -5.82 17.31 22.51
N ASN A 243 -6.93 17.23 21.78
CA ASN A 243 -8.22 17.69 22.25
C ASN A 243 -8.94 16.50 22.90
N ILE A 244 -8.98 16.48 24.22
CA ILE A 244 -9.50 15.37 25.03
C ILE A 244 -10.65 15.89 25.87
N LYS A 245 -11.66 15.05 26.12
CA LYS A 245 -12.73 15.37 27.07
C LYS A 245 -12.14 15.32 28.48
N ASP A 246 -11.93 16.48 29.10
CA ASP A 246 -11.45 16.59 30.46
C ASP A 246 -12.55 17.06 31.40
N THR A 247 -12.33 16.89 32.70
CA THR A 247 -13.24 17.38 33.74
C THR A 247 -13.23 18.91 33.72
N CYS A 248 -14.42 19.51 33.75
CA CYS A 248 -14.54 20.97 33.72
C CYS A 248 -13.82 21.59 34.93
N PRO A 249 -12.84 22.50 34.72
CA PRO A 249 -12.04 23.08 35.79
C PRO A 249 -12.86 24.02 36.70
N LYS A 250 -13.93 24.63 36.19
CA LYS A 250 -14.83 25.43 37.03
C LYS A 250 -15.69 24.59 37.97
N CYS A 251 -16.36 23.54 37.49
CA CYS A 251 -17.30 22.77 38.32
C CYS A 251 -16.71 21.50 38.94
N GLY A 252 -15.49 21.10 38.58
CA GLY A 252 -14.87 19.87 39.07
C GLY A 252 -15.63 18.60 38.69
N GLY A 253 -16.44 18.64 37.62
CA GLY A 253 -17.28 17.52 37.18
C GLY A 253 -18.70 17.52 37.73
N SER A 254 -19.04 18.39 38.68
CA SER A 254 -20.40 18.47 39.25
C SER A 254 -21.47 18.96 38.27
N GLY A 255 -21.07 19.66 37.20
CA GLY A 255 -21.98 20.29 36.24
C GLY A 255 -22.69 21.54 36.78
N SER A 256 -22.50 21.90 38.05
CA SER A 256 -23.12 23.06 38.70
C SER A 256 -22.13 24.21 38.89
N GLU A 257 -22.62 25.43 39.04
CA GLU A 257 -21.79 26.58 39.37
C GLU A 257 -21.17 26.46 40.78
N ARG A 258 -19.97 27.01 41.00
CA ARG A 258 -19.24 26.87 42.27
C ARG A 258 -20.09 27.41 43.43
N GLY A 259 -20.35 26.58 44.44
CA GLY A 259 -21.20 26.91 45.59
C GLY A 259 -22.67 26.51 45.44
N SER A 260 -23.10 26.13 44.24
CA SER A 260 -24.40 25.50 44.01
C SER A 260 -24.23 23.98 43.88
N SER A 261 -25.18 23.22 44.42
CA SER A 261 -25.18 21.76 44.32
C SER A 261 -26.44 21.26 43.60
N PRO A 262 -26.37 20.13 42.90
CA PRO A 262 -27.54 19.50 42.29
C PRO A 262 -28.59 19.18 43.38
N THR A 263 -29.79 19.73 43.25
CA THR A 263 -30.88 19.44 44.19
C THR A 263 -31.66 18.21 43.71
N LYS A 264 -32.23 17.41 44.62
CA LYS A 264 -33.12 16.31 44.26
C LYS A 264 -34.28 16.84 43.39
N CYS A 265 -34.62 16.11 42.33
CA CYS A 265 -35.71 16.51 41.45
C CYS A 265 -37.03 16.58 42.23
N PRO A 266 -37.73 17.72 42.26
CA PRO A 266 -38.98 17.87 43.02
C PRO A 266 -40.13 17.04 42.44
N GLN A 267 -40.09 16.70 41.14
CA GLN A 267 -41.15 15.93 40.49
C GLN A 267 -41.09 14.42 40.77
N CYS A 268 -39.89 13.87 41.01
CA CYS A 268 -39.72 12.44 41.27
C CYS A 268 -39.06 12.14 42.62
N ASN A 269 -38.76 13.16 43.43
CA ASN A 269 -38.03 13.07 44.70
C ASN A 269 -36.73 12.25 44.62
N GLY A 270 -36.07 12.26 43.46
CA GLY A 270 -34.84 11.51 43.23
C GLY A 270 -35.02 10.07 42.74
N THR A 271 -36.24 9.62 42.46
CA THR A 271 -36.49 8.28 41.88
C THR A 271 -36.15 8.21 40.39
N GLY A 272 -36.19 9.34 39.66
CA GLY A 272 -35.88 9.43 38.24
C GLY A 272 -37.03 8.98 37.31
N MET A 273 -38.11 8.44 37.87
CA MET A 273 -39.31 8.03 37.15
C MET A 273 -40.53 8.75 37.71
N GLU A 274 -41.50 9.06 36.85
CA GLU A 274 -42.81 9.56 37.25
C GLU A 274 -43.88 8.54 36.88
N THR A 275 -44.90 8.43 37.71
CA THR A 275 -46.04 7.55 37.43
C THR A 275 -47.14 8.41 36.82
N ILE A 276 -47.46 8.16 35.56
CA ILE A 276 -48.55 8.82 34.85
C ILE A 276 -49.75 7.89 34.89
N SER A 277 -50.82 8.32 35.56
CA SER A 277 -52.12 7.64 35.53
C SER A 277 -53.02 8.32 34.50
N THR A 278 -53.25 7.66 33.36
CA THR A 278 -54.23 8.10 32.35
C THR A 278 -55.40 7.12 32.37
N GLY A 279 -56.46 7.48 33.10
CA GLY A 279 -57.61 6.60 33.31
C GLY A 279 -57.26 5.35 34.12
N PRO A 280 -57.80 4.15 33.79
CA PRO A 280 -57.53 2.92 34.54
C PRO A 280 -56.11 2.36 34.31
N PHE A 281 -55.29 3.01 33.48
CA PHE A 281 -53.93 2.58 33.17
C PHE A 281 -52.90 3.42 33.90
N ILE A 282 -52.00 2.75 34.63
CA ILE A 282 -50.86 3.36 35.32
C ILE A 282 -49.60 3.00 34.54
N MET A 283 -48.89 4.02 34.03
CA MET A 283 -47.63 3.84 33.30
C MET A 283 -46.50 4.56 34.02
N ARG A 284 -45.36 3.90 34.24
CA ARG A 284 -44.12 4.58 34.67
C ARG A 284 -43.39 5.07 33.44
N SER A 285 -43.08 6.36 33.42
CA SER A 285 -42.23 6.98 32.41
C SER A 285 -41.03 7.65 33.08
N THR A 286 -40.00 7.97 32.28
CA THR A 286 -38.91 8.84 32.74
C THR A 286 -39.48 10.16 33.24
N CYS A 287 -39.05 10.61 34.42
CA CYS A 287 -39.53 11.87 35.00
C CYS A 287 -39.27 13.02 34.02
N ARG A 288 -40.30 13.81 33.67
CA ARG A 288 -40.19 14.92 32.71
C ARG A 288 -39.24 16.00 33.19
N GLY A 289 -39.21 16.28 34.50
CA GLY A 289 -38.39 17.33 35.09
C GLY A 289 -36.89 17.03 35.18
N CYS A 290 -36.48 15.77 35.34
CA CYS A 290 -35.06 15.40 35.41
C CYS A 290 -34.59 14.48 34.28
N GLN A 291 -35.49 14.03 33.41
CA GLN A 291 -35.21 13.09 32.32
C GLN A 291 -34.42 11.86 32.80
N GLY A 292 -34.76 11.35 33.98
CA GLY A 292 -34.06 10.20 34.58
C GLY A 292 -32.79 10.53 35.39
N LYS A 293 -32.28 11.78 35.37
CA LYS A 293 -31.04 12.17 36.08
C LYS A 293 -31.18 12.23 37.61
N ARG A 294 -32.39 12.12 38.17
CA ARG A 294 -32.73 12.16 39.62
C ARG A 294 -32.43 13.48 40.34
N VAL A 295 -31.56 14.31 39.79
CA VAL A 295 -31.23 15.64 40.28
C VAL A 295 -31.57 16.70 39.23
N VAL A 296 -31.95 17.88 39.70
CA VAL A 296 -32.17 19.07 38.86
C VAL A 296 -31.13 20.10 39.25
N ASN A 297 -30.44 20.62 38.23
CA ASN A 297 -29.43 21.63 38.41
C ASN A 297 -30.06 23.01 38.15
N LYS A 298 -30.23 23.81 39.21
CA LYS A 298 -30.82 25.16 39.10
C LYS A 298 -29.86 26.15 38.45
N TYR A 299 -28.56 25.95 38.64
CA TYR A 299 -27.50 26.81 38.14
C TYR A 299 -26.46 25.96 37.38
N PRO A 300 -26.71 25.65 36.09
CA PRO A 300 -25.77 24.90 35.29
C PRO A 300 -24.46 25.67 35.15
N CYS A 301 -23.34 24.96 35.22
CA CYS A 301 -22.03 25.57 35.04
C CYS A 301 -21.92 26.21 33.65
N THR A 302 -21.54 27.48 33.60
CA THR A 302 -21.43 28.28 32.38
C THR A 302 -20.38 27.80 31.39
N GLU A 303 -19.36 27.07 31.85
CA GLU A 303 -18.27 26.58 31.00
C GLU A 303 -18.58 25.24 30.34
N CYS A 304 -19.29 24.35 31.03
CA CYS A 304 -19.66 23.02 30.51
C CYS A 304 -21.15 22.89 30.17
N ASN A 305 -21.96 23.93 30.37
CA ASN A 305 -23.41 23.94 30.19
C ASN A 305 -24.11 22.77 30.89
N GLY A 306 -23.70 22.46 32.12
CA GLY A 306 -24.28 21.35 32.89
C GLY A 306 -23.75 19.95 32.57
N LYS A 307 -22.80 19.80 31.63
CA LYS A 307 -22.27 18.49 31.21
C LYS A 307 -21.17 17.93 32.12
N GLY A 308 -20.54 18.77 32.95
CA GLY A 308 -19.43 18.38 33.84
C GLY A 308 -18.09 18.13 33.14
N LYS A 309 -18.06 18.00 31.81
CA LYS A 309 -16.86 17.81 30.98
C LYS A 309 -16.73 18.89 29.91
N VAL A 310 -15.50 19.25 29.56
CA VAL A 310 -15.16 20.20 28.49
C VAL A 310 -14.07 19.62 27.61
N ILE A 311 -14.02 20.04 26.34
CA ILE A 311 -12.92 19.66 25.45
C ILE A 311 -11.74 20.57 25.76
N ALA A 312 -10.69 20.02 26.37
CA ALA A 312 -9.48 20.75 26.71
C ALA A 312 -8.33 20.32 25.81
N ARG A 313 -7.51 21.29 25.36
CA ARG A 313 -6.28 21.02 24.63
C ARG A 313 -5.17 20.71 25.63
N LYS A 314 -4.78 19.44 25.74
CA LYS A 314 -3.74 18.97 26.65
C LYS A 314 -2.48 18.61 25.87
N ARG A 315 -1.32 19.03 26.37
CA ARG A 315 -0.02 18.56 25.85
C ARG A 315 0.32 17.25 26.51
N VAL A 316 0.61 16.23 25.71
CA VAL A 316 0.95 14.89 26.18
C VAL A 316 2.29 14.52 25.57
N ILE A 317 3.20 14.03 26.41
CA ILE A 317 4.50 13.53 25.98
C ILE A 317 4.30 12.08 25.54
N VAL A 318 4.58 11.79 24.29
CA VAL A 318 4.49 10.43 23.74
C VAL A 318 5.90 9.85 23.68
N PRO A 319 6.17 8.76 24.40
CA PRO A 319 7.43 8.04 24.25
C PRO A 319 7.42 7.26 22.95
N VAL A 320 8.27 7.65 22.00
CA VAL A 320 8.49 6.91 20.75
C VAL A 320 9.60 5.89 21.00
N PRO A 321 9.32 4.57 20.92
CA PRO A 321 10.35 3.57 21.10
C PRO A 321 11.41 3.65 20.00
N ALA A 322 12.62 3.21 20.31
CA ALA A 322 13.69 3.16 19.32
C ALA A 322 13.40 2.08 18.27
N GLY A 323 13.51 2.42 17.00
CA GLY A 323 13.36 1.49 15.88
C GLY A 323 11.94 1.35 15.32
N VAL A 324 11.04 2.28 15.64
CA VAL A 324 9.67 2.31 15.13
C VAL A 324 9.61 2.29 13.60
N GLU A 325 8.71 1.50 13.03
CA GLU A 325 8.48 1.40 11.60
C GLU A 325 7.46 2.44 11.09
N ASP A 326 7.47 2.69 9.78
CA ASP A 326 6.49 3.58 9.15
C ASP A 326 5.10 2.93 9.16
N GLY A 327 4.10 3.69 9.62
CA GLY A 327 2.73 3.21 9.80
C GLY A 327 2.49 2.41 11.08
N GLN A 328 3.49 2.24 11.94
CA GLN A 328 3.32 1.55 13.21
C GLN A 328 2.40 2.35 14.14
N THR A 329 1.45 1.67 14.78
CA THR A 329 0.49 2.29 15.70
C THR A 329 0.79 1.90 17.15
N VAL A 330 0.75 2.89 18.05
CA VAL A 330 0.87 2.67 19.50
C VAL A 330 -0.39 3.18 20.19
N ARG A 331 -0.96 2.33 21.04
CA ARG A 331 -2.10 2.66 21.90
C ARG A 331 -1.59 3.29 23.19
N MET A 332 -2.04 4.50 23.49
CA MET A 332 -1.67 5.23 24.69
C MET A 332 -2.92 5.69 25.45
N PRO A 333 -3.10 5.30 26.72
CA PRO A 333 -4.19 5.80 27.55
C PRO A 333 -3.88 7.23 28.01
N VAL A 334 -4.81 8.16 27.79
CA VAL A 334 -4.72 9.55 28.23
C VAL A 334 -6.02 9.96 28.91
N ASN A 335 -5.96 10.29 30.21
CA ASN A 335 -7.12 10.73 31.01
C ASN A 335 -8.36 9.80 30.89
N GLY A 336 -8.17 8.47 30.78
CA GLY A 336 -9.26 7.51 30.63
C GLY A 336 -9.85 7.40 29.22
N GLN A 337 -9.28 8.09 28.22
CA GLN A 337 -9.53 7.87 26.79
C GLN A 337 -8.32 7.18 26.16
N GLU A 338 -8.56 6.36 25.14
CA GLU A 338 -7.49 5.68 24.41
C GLU A 338 -7.18 6.43 23.13
N VAL A 339 -5.90 6.74 22.93
CA VAL A 339 -5.40 7.44 21.75
C VAL A 339 -4.52 6.46 20.98
N TYR A 340 -4.78 6.33 19.69
CA TYR A 340 -3.98 5.51 18.78
C TYR A 340 -3.07 6.44 18.00
N ILE A 341 -1.76 6.30 18.19
CA ILE A 341 -0.77 7.16 17.57
C ILE A 341 -0.11 6.37 16.46
N THR A 342 -0.37 6.78 15.22
CA THR A 342 0.25 6.21 14.02
C THR A 342 1.49 7.01 13.69
N PHE A 343 2.65 6.36 13.73
CA PHE A 343 3.91 7.01 13.39
C PHE A 343 4.11 7.03 11.88
N LYS A 344 4.45 8.20 11.35
CA LYS A 344 4.79 8.40 9.95
C LYS A 344 6.24 8.82 9.85
N VAL A 345 7.08 7.94 9.32
CA VAL A 345 8.53 8.15 9.28
C VAL A 345 8.92 8.77 7.94
N GLN A 346 9.52 9.95 7.98
CA GLN A 346 10.04 10.61 6.79
C GLN A 346 11.23 9.85 6.21
N LYS A 347 11.26 9.74 4.88
CA LYS A 347 12.39 9.13 4.15
C LYS A 347 13.65 9.97 4.32
N SER A 348 14.76 9.34 4.69
CA SER A 348 16.06 9.99 4.72
C SER A 348 16.66 10.10 3.31
N ARG A 349 17.49 11.14 3.10
CA ARG A 349 18.29 11.31 1.87
C ARG A 349 19.54 10.43 1.88
N ILE A 350 20.05 10.12 3.06
CA ILE A 350 21.34 9.43 3.26
C ILE A 350 21.11 7.95 3.54
N PHE A 351 20.07 7.64 4.30
CA PHE A 351 19.80 6.29 4.80
C PHE A 351 18.58 5.67 4.11
N ARG A 352 18.71 4.39 3.76
CA ARG A 352 17.64 3.54 3.26
C ARG A 352 17.47 2.39 4.25
N ARG A 353 16.28 2.23 4.82
CA ARG A 353 16.00 1.19 5.80
C ARG A 353 15.45 -0.06 5.12
N GLU A 354 16.00 -1.20 5.49
CA GLU A 354 15.54 -2.54 5.11
C GLU A 354 15.36 -3.35 6.41
N GLY A 355 14.15 -3.30 6.98
CA GLY A 355 13.88 -3.90 8.29
C GLY A 355 14.68 -3.24 9.42
N ALA A 356 15.52 -4.01 10.11
CA ALA A 356 16.45 -3.51 11.14
C ALA A 356 17.78 -3.00 10.55
N ASP A 357 18.09 -3.39 9.32
CA ASP A 357 19.34 -3.04 8.66
C ASP A 357 19.20 -1.72 7.91
N VAL A 358 20.31 -1.01 7.77
CA VAL A 358 20.35 0.29 7.11
C VAL A 358 21.42 0.30 6.05
N HIS A 359 21.07 0.89 4.91
CA HIS A 359 21.94 1.10 3.78
C HIS A 359 22.25 2.59 3.63
N SER A 360 23.51 2.95 3.49
CA SER A 360 23.91 4.30 3.09
C SER A 360 24.83 4.27 1.89
N ASP A 361 24.78 5.34 1.11
CA ASP A 361 25.69 5.53 -0.02
C ASP A 361 26.77 6.51 0.39
N VAL A 362 28.03 6.07 0.32
CA VAL A 362 29.19 6.89 0.68
C VAL A 362 30.05 7.09 -0.55
N THR A 363 30.36 8.35 -0.84
CA THR A 363 31.24 8.71 -1.96
C THR A 363 32.68 8.83 -1.47
N ILE A 364 33.60 8.12 -2.13
CA ILE A 364 35.04 8.14 -1.83
C ILE A 364 35.82 8.70 -3.01
N SER A 365 37.02 9.24 -2.77
CA SER A 365 37.89 9.72 -3.85
C SER A 365 38.56 8.56 -4.60
N LEU A 366 39.02 8.83 -5.83
CA LEU A 366 39.77 7.85 -6.62
C LEU A 366 41.03 7.38 -5.88
N SER A 367 41.78 8.31 -5.26
CA SER A 367 42.99 7.98 -4.51
C SER A 367 42.69 7.08 -3.30
N GLN A 368 41.60 7.34 -2.57
CA GLN A 368 41.17 6.50 -1.44
C GLN A 368 40.74 5.11 -1.88
N ALA A 369 40.10 4.98 -3.05
CA ALA A 369 39.71 3.68 -3.58
C ALA A 369 40.92 2.81 -3.94
N ILE A 370 41.95 3.42 -4.55
CA ILE A 370 43.16 2.72 -5.01
C ILE A 370 44.10 2.42 -3.83
N LEU A 371 44.49 3.45 -3.07
CA LEU A 371 45.51 3.35 -2.02
C LEU A 371 44.93 2.88 -0.67
N GLY A 372 43.61 2.93 -0.51
CA GLY A 372 42.96 2.77 0.78
C GLY A 372 42.98 4.09 1.58
N GLY A 373 42.42 4.04 2.79
CA GLY A 373 42.42 5.17 3.71
C GLY A 373 41.33 5.08 4.76
N THR A 374 41.01 6.21 5.38
CA THR A 374 39.94 6.31 6.37
C THR A 374 38.99 7.44 5.99
N ILE A 375 37.69 7.20 6.09
CA ILE A 375 36.65 8.19 5.86
C ILE A 375 35.70 8.25 7.06
N ARG A 376 35.25 9.45 7.42
CA ARG A 376 34.22 9.64 8.44
C ARG A 376 32.85 9.63 7.76
N ILE A 377 31.99 8.70 8.17
CA ILE A 377 30.65 8.53 7.60
C ILE A 377 29.59 8.83 8.66
N PRO A 378 28.45 9.45 8.28
CA PRO A 378 27.36 9.64 9.20
C PRO A 378 26.73 8.28 9.52
N GLY A 379 26.73 7.90 10.81
CA GLY A 379 25.93 6.79 11.31
C GLY A 379 24.57 7.27 11.82
N ILE A 380 23.76 6.32 12.27
CA ILE A 380 22.42 6.61 12.80
C ILE A 380 22.52 7.31 14.16
N TYR A 381 23.42 6.85 15.02
CA TYR A 381 23.65 7.34 16.38
C TYR A 381 24.82 8.32 16.42
N ASP A 382 25.97 7.91 15.88
CA ASP A 382 27.20 8.69 15.87
C ASP A 382 27.90 8.59 14.52
N ASP A 383 28.84 9.50 14.26
CA ASP A 383 29.72 9.38 13.11
C ASP A 383 30.69 8.22 13.30
N ILE A 384 30.88 7.41 12.26
CA ILE A 384 31.75 6.23 12.29
C ILE A 384 32.97 6.51 11.42
N LEU A 385 34.16 6.23 11.96
CA LEU A 385 35.39 6.18 11.17
C LEU A 385 35.48 4.82 10.48
N LEU A 386 35.36 4.83 9.16
CA LEU A 386 35.40 3.66 8.30
C LEU A 386 36.78 3.55 7.64
N SER A 387 37.47 2.42 7.85
CA SER A 387 38.69 2.08 7.12
C SER A 387 38.33 1.44 5.78
N ILE A 388 38.84 2.03 4.70
CA ILE A 388 38.66 1.56 3.33
C ILE A 388 39.93 0.78 2.95
N PRO A 389 39.80 -0.51 2.58
CA PRO A 389 40.94 -1.28 2.10
C PRO A 389 41.42 -0.77 0.74
N ALA A 390 42.70 -0.95 0.45
CA ALA A 390 43.25 -0.66 -0.88
C ALA A 390 42.57 -1.54 -1.95
N GLY A 391 42.42 -1.00 -3.16
CA GLY A 391 41.76 -1.71 -4.27
C GLY A 391 40.24 -1.87 -4.11
N THR A 392 39.57 -0.94 -3.41
CA THR A 392 38.12 -1.01 -3.23
C THR A 392 37.39 -0.62 -4.52
N SER A 393 36.53 -1.52 -5.01
CA SER A 393 35.73 -1.30 -6.21
C SER A 393 34.52 -0.38 -5.98
N SER A 394 34.00 0.20 -7.05
CA SER A 394 32.67 0.84 -7.00
C SER A 394 31.59 -0.18 -6.63
N HIS A 395 30.59 0.26 -5.86
CA HIS A 395 29.49 -0.54 -5.29
C HIS A 395 29.94 -1.64 -4.32
N HIS A 396 31.19 -1.63 -3.88
CA HIS A 396 31.63 -2.52 -2.80
C HIS A 396 30.80 -2.25 -1.54
N ARG A 397 30.40 -3.34 -0.86
CA ARG A 397 29.52 -3.30 0.31
C ARG A 397 30.34 -3.63 1.55
N LEU A 398 30.48 -2.66 2.45
CA LEU A 398 31.06 -2.88 3.75
C LEU A 398 29.96 -3.02 4.80
N ARG A 399 30.04 -4.09 5.60
CA ARG A 399 29.09 -4.36 6.69
C ARG A 399 29.68 -3.87 8.01
N LEU A 400 28.93 -3.01 8.69
CA LEU A 400 29.20 -2.58 10.05
C LEU A 400 28.23 -3.28 11.00
N ALA A 401 28.73 -4.31 11.68
CA ALA A 401 27.93 -5.15 12.56
C ALA A 401 27.41 -4.37 13.76
N GLY A 402 26.11 -4.50 14.06
CA GLY A 402 25.46 -3.88 15.21
C GLY A 402 25.35 -2.35 15.17
N LYS A 403 25.58 -1.74 14.00
CA LYS A 403 25.47 -0.28 13.78
C LYS A 403 24.17 0.15 13.07
N GLY A 404 23.22 -0.77 12.89
CA GLY A 404 21.89 -0.52 12.34
C GLY A 404 20.86 -0.09 13.39
N ILE A 405 19.57 -0.27 13.07
CA ILE A 405 18.46 0.20 13.91
C ILE A 405 18.18 -0.83 15.02
N SER A 406 17.81 -0.33 16.21
CA SER A 406 17.33 -1.17 17.32
C SER A 406 16.06 -1.92 16.92
N ARG A 407 15.97 -3.21 17.25
CA ARG A 407 14.73 -3.98 16.98
C ARG A 407 13.70 -3.69 18.07
N VAL A 408 12.46 -3.39 17.69
CA VAL A 408 11.37 -3.06 18.65
C VAL A 408 10.91 -4.30 19.42
N ASN A 409 10.79 -5.44 18.73
CA ASN A 409 10.22 -6.68 19.28
C ASN A 409 11.27 -7.71 19.75
N SER A 410 12.57 -7.43 19.57
CA SER A 410 13.63 -8.37 19.91
C SER A 410 14.85 -7.63 20.41
N TYR A 411 15.68 -8.28 21.22
CA TYR A 411 16.93 -7.69 21.68
C TYR A 411 17.95 -7.59 20.54
N GLY A 412 18.71 -6.49 20.51
CA GLY A 412 19.82 -6.26 19.59
C GLY A 412 19.56 -5.23 18.50
N HIS A 413 20.63 -4.94 17.75
CA HIS A 413 20.65 -3.99 16.64
C HIS A 413 20.77 -4.73 15.30
N GLY A 414 20.24 -4.14 14.24
CA GLY A 414 20.59 -4.51 12.88
C GLY A 414 22.00 -4.06 12.50
N ASP A 415 22.34 -4.23 11.24
CA ASP A 415 23.63 -3.87 10.67
C ASP A 415 23.54 -2.65 9.75
N HIS A 416 24.66 -1.95 9.60
CA HIS A 416 24.78 -0.83 8.67
C HIS A 416 25.65 -1.23 7.48
N TYR A 417 25.03 -1.34 6.31
CA TYR A 417 25.67 -1.61 5.03
C TYR A 417 26.01 -0.31 4.32
N VAL A 418 27.29 -0.11 4.08
CA VAL A 418 27.82 1.06 3.38
C VAL A 418 28.12 0.67 1.94
N HIS A 419 27.43 1.30 0.98
CA HIS A 419 27.71 1.15 -0.44
C HIS A 419 28.69 2.23 -0.87
N ILE A 420 29.85 1.80 -1.32
CA ILE A 420 30.92 2.70 -1.74
C ILE A 420 30.70 3.14 -3.18
N LYS A 421 30.76 4.45 -3.45
CA LYS A 421 30.71 5.02 -4.80
C LYS A 421 31.97 5.85 -5.03
N ILE A 422 32.70 5.57 -6.10
CA ILE A 422 33.89 6.35 -6.42
C ILE A 422 33.43 7.64 -7.11
N LYS A 423 33.78 8.79 -6.53
CA LYS A 423 33.52 10.11 -7.11
C LYS A 423 34.75 10.52 -7.93
N VAL A 424 34.60 10.48 -9.25
CA VAL A 424 35.62 10.99 -10.18
C VAL A 424 35.47 12.52 -10.28
N PRO A 425 36.55 13.30 -10.08
CA PRO A 425 36.51 14.75 -10.25
C PRO A 425 36.23 15.12 -11.73
N VAL A 426 35.38 16.14 -11.95
CA VAL A 426 35.00 16.60 -13.30
C VAL A 426 36.05 17.53 -13.89
N ASN A 427 36.63 18.39 -13.06
CA ASN A 427 37.67 19.32 -13.44
C ASN A 427 38.97 18.89 -12.77
N LEU A 428 40.02 18.73 -13.57
CA LEU A 428 41.36 18.38 -13.13
C LEU A 428 42.28 19.58 -13.37
N THR A 429 43.19 19.83 -12.44
CA THR A 429 44.31 20.76 -12.71
C THR A 429 45.27 20.14 -13.73
N GLU A 430 46.09 20.96 -14.38
CA GLU A 430 47.10 20.45 -15.33
C GLU A 430 48.01 19.40 -14.68
N GLU A 431 48.48 19.66 -13.47
CA GLU A 431 49.30 18.71 -12.69
C GLU A 431 48.57 17.37 -12.46
N GLN A 432 47.30 17.41 -12.04
CA GLN A 432 46.51 16.20 -11.80
C GLN A 432 46.26 15.42 -13.09
N ARG A 433 46.04 16.13 -14.20
CA ARG A 433 45.86 15.52 -15.53
C ARG A 433 47.13 14.80 -15.97
N LEU A 434 48.31 15.44 -15.83
CA LEU A 434 49.60 14.83 -16.17
C LEU A 434 49.86 13.56 -15.33
N LEU A 435 49.55 13.59 -14.03
CA LEU A 435 49.70 12.43 -13.15
C LEU A 435 48.79 11.27 -13.53
N ILE A 436 47.54 11.55 -13.91
CA ILE A 436 46.59 10.52 -14.34
C ILE A 436 47.00 9.94 -15.71
N GLN A 437 47.52 10.76 -16.63
CA GLN A 437 48.09 10.28 -17.89
C GLN A 437 49.33 9.41 -17.67
N ALA A 438 50.21 9.80 -16.73
CA ALA A 438 51.34 8.98 -16.33
C ALA A 438 50.89 7.63 -15.77
N PHE A 439 49.88 7.62 -14.90
CA PHE A 439 49.28 6.40 -14.37
C PHE A 439 48.69 5.52 -15.48
N ALA A 440 47.91 6.10 -16.38
CA ALA A 440 47.31 5.39 -17.52
C ALA A 440 48.36 4.76 -18.45
N SER A 441 49.56 5.34 -18.59
CA SER A 441 50.66 4.74 -19.36
C SER A 441 51.21 3.45 -18.73
N THR A 442 51.07 3.32 -17.41
CA THR A 442 51.55 2.15 -16.65
C THR A 442 50.48 1.08 -16.45
N GLU A 443 49.22 1.42 -16.72
CA GLU A 443 48.07 0.52 -16.57
C GLU A 443 48.09 -0.56 -17.66
N LYS A 444 47.86 -1.81 -17.25
CA LYS A 444 47.93 -2.98 -18.15
C LYS A 444 46.55 -3.48 -18.59
N ASP A 445 45.53 -3.25 -17.76
CA ASP A 445 44.19 -3.84 -17.90
C ASP A 445 43.17 -2.81 -18.41
N VAL A 446 43.50 -2.15 -19.53
CA VAL A 446 42.62 -1.16 -20.16
C VAL A 446 41.98 -1.76 -21.42
N GLU A 447 40.66 -1.92 -21.39
CA GLU A 447 39.88 -2.27 -22.59
C GLU A 447 39.40 -0.99 -23.30
N GLY A 448 39.85 -0.77 -24.53
CA GLY A 448 39.47 0.38 -25.35
C GLY A 448 40.42 1.59 -25.29
N THR A 449 40.00 2.72 -25.86
CA THR A 449 40.84 3.92 -26.01
C THR A 449 40.74 4.85 -24.82
N VAL A 450 41.87 5.42 -24.40
CA VAL A 450 41.93 6.52 -23.43
C VAL A 450 42.29 7.80 -24.17
N ASP A 451 41.48 8.84 -24.01
CA ASP A 451 41.70 10.12 -24.70
C ASP A 451 43.07 10.73 -24.35
N GLY A 452 43.84 11.12 -25.37
CA GLY A 452 45.20 11.63 -25.23
C GLY A 452 46.30 10.55 -25.17
N MET A 453 45.95 9.27 -25.34
CA MET A 453 46.89 8.14 -25.36
C MET A 453 46.72 7.30 -26.64
N ALA A 454 47.83 6.92 -27.28
CA ALA A 454 47.85 6.03 -28.44
C ALA A 454 48.00 4.60 -27.96
N GLN A 455 47.10 3.72 -28.39
CA GLN A 455 47.29 2.28 -28.22
C GLN A 455 48.38 1.78 -29.18
N THR A 456 49.49 1.28 -28.65
CA THR A 456 50.53 0.59 -29.42
C THR A 456 50.67 -0.86 -28.96
N LYS A 457 51.34 -1.70 -29.76
CA LYS A 457 51.62 -3.10 -29.41
C LYS A 457 52.40 -3.27 -28.10
N LYS A 458 53.01 -2.21 -27.57
CA LYS A 458 53.79 -2.19 -26.32
C LYS A 458 53.04 -1.58 -25.13
N GLY A 459 51.76 -1.21 -25.30
CA GLY A 459 50.93 -0.55 -24.28
C GLY A 459 50.42 0.83 -24.72
N LEU A 460 49.77 1.54 -23.79
CA LEU A 460 49.33 2.92 -23.98
C LEU A 460 50.56 3.86 -23.98
N GLN A 461 50.78 4.55 -25.09
CA GLN A 461 51.82 5.56 -25.25
C GLN A 461 51.21 6.96 -25.27
N ILE A 462 51.93 7.94 -24.74
CA ILE A 462 51.47 9.33 -24.64
C ILE A 462 51.58 9.99 -26.03
N ILE A 463 50.52 10.67 -26.47
CA ILE A 463 50.47 11.35 -27.78
C ILE A 463 51.01 12.78 -27.67
N ASP A 464 50.60 13.51 -26.64
CA ASP A 464 50.90 14.93 -26.46
C ASP A 464 51.61 15.17 -25.12
N ASP A 465 52.94 15.28 -25.13
CA ASP A 465 53.75 15.77 -23.98
C ASP A 465 54.61 16.96 -24.44
N PRO A 466 54.01 18.16 -24.62
CA PRO A 466 54.69 19.31 -25.23
C PRO A 466 55.89 19.82 -24.41
N GLU A 467 55.94 19.51 -23.11
CA GLU A 467 57.00 19.97 -22.19
C GLU A 467 57.87 18.82 -21.65
N GLY A 468 57.61 17.57 -22.05
CA GLY A 468 58.34 16.39 -21.58
C GLY A 468 58.16 16.09 -20.09
N LYS A 469 57.16 16.70 -19.44
CA LYS A 469 56.96 16.60 -17.98
C LYS A 469 56.56 15.19 -17.57
N ILE A 470 55.79 14.48 -18.40
CA ILE A 470 55.35 13.12 -18.09
C ILE A 470 56.51 12.15 -18.23
N ALA A 471 57.34 12.32 -19.27
CA ALA A 471 58.56 11.54 -19.45
C ALA A 471 59.52 11.70 -18.26
N GLN A 472 59.71 12.93 -17.76
CA GLN A 472 60.52 13.20 -16.57
C GLN A 472 59.96 12.53 -15.31
N ILE A 473 58.64 12.59 -15.07
CA ILE A 473 58.01 11.92 -13.93
C ILE A 473 58.27 10.40 -13.99
N LEU A 474 58.08 9.78 -15.16
CA LEU A 474 58.33 8.35 -15.35
C LEU A 474 59.81 7.99 -15.20
N GLU A 475 60.72 8.82 -15.67
CA GLU A 475 62.16 8.62 -15.51
C GLU A 475 62.59 8.74 -14.04
N LEU A 476 62.04 9.70 -13.30
CA LEU A 476 62.25 9.85 -11.86
C LEU A 476 61.74 8.62 -11.09
N LEU A 477 60.55 8.09 -11.44
CA LEU A 477 60.02 6.86 -10.86
C LEU A 477 60.89 5.63 -11.18
N LYS A 478 61.47 5.55 -12.38
CA LYS A 478 62.43 4.49 -12.74
C LYS A 478 63.73 4.62 -11.95
N LYS A 479 64.28 5.83 -11.84
CA LYS A 479 65.50 6.11 -11.05
C LYS A 479 65.31 5.79 -9.58
N SER A 480 64.15 6.14 -8.99
CA SER A 480 63.84 5.81 -7.60
C SER A 480 63.63 4.31 -7.39
N ALA A 481 63.01 3.60 -8.35
CA ALA A 481 62.89 2.14 -8.29
C ALA A 481 64.25 1.43 -8.36
N ILE A 482 65.19 1.92 -9.17
CA ILE A 482 66.57 1.40 -9.23
C ILE A 482 67.30 1.66 -7.91
N LYS A 483 67.14 2.86 -7.34
CA LYS A 483 67.76 3.23 -6.06
C LYS A 483 67.22 2.38 -4.89
N ASN A 484 65.91 2.13 -4.84
CA ASN A 484 65.31 1.27 -3.81
C ASN A 484 65.76 -0.19 -3.95
N LYS A 485 65.87 -0.71 -5.18
CA LYS A 485 66.44 -2.05 -5.43
C LYS A 485 67.90 -2.18 -4.97
N SER A 486 68.72 -1.14 -5.17
CA SER A 486 70.11 -1.15 -4.69
C SER A 486 70.23 -1.07 -3.16
N VAL A 487 69.24 -0.50 -2.47
CA VAL A 487 69.21 -0.42 -1.00
C VAL A 487 68.68 -1.72 -0.37
N GLU A 488 67.69 -2.37 -0.99
CA GLU A 488 67.21 -3.70 -0.57
C GLU A 488 68.27 -4.81 -0.78
N SER A 489 69.09 -4.72 -1.83
CA SER A 489 70.22 -5.63 -2.05
C SER A 489 71.41 -5.38 -1.11
N ALA A 490 71.57 -4.16 -0.58
CA ALA A 490 72.61 -3.86 0.42
C ALA A 490 72.19 -4.23 1.86
N GLY A 491 70.90 -4.11 2.18
CA GLY A 491 70.36 -4.50 3.50
C GLY A 491 70.27 -6.03 3.74
N SER A 492 70.33 -6.83 2.67
CA SER A 492 70.42 -8.30 2.76
C SER A 492 71.84 -8.80 3.04
N GLU A 493 72.89 -8.07 2.66
CA GLU A 493 74.29 -8.42 2.98
C GLU A 493 74.70 -8.00 4.42
N GLU A 494 74.08 -6.97 5.01
CA GLU A 494 74.32 -6.55 6.40
C GLU A 494 73.62 -7.44 7.46
N SER A 495 72.64 -8.26 7.07
CA SER A 495 71.97 -9.21 7.97
C SER A 495 72.64 -10.60 7.99
N GLU A 496 73.35 -10.99 6.93
CA GLU A 496 74.16 -12.22 6.92
C GLU A 496 75.52 -12.04 7.63
N THR A 497 76.12 -10.85 7.60
CA THR A 497 77.40 -10.57 8.27
C THR A 497 77.28 -10.41 9.81
N LYS A 498 76.13 -9.94 10.33
CA LYS A 498 75.85 -9.94 11.78
C LYS A 498 75.57 -11.34 12.35
N SER A 499 75.12 -12.27 11.52
CA SER A 499 74.86 -13.67 11.91
C SER A 499 76.14 -14.50 12.01
N GLN A 500 77.17 -14.18 11.22
CA GLN A 500 78.47 -14.87 11.24
C GLN A 500 79.47 -14.33 12.28
N ALA A 501 79.30 -13.09 12.77
CA ALA A 501 80.15 -12.54 13.83
C ALA A 501 79.81 -13.04 15.25
N MET A 502 78.63 -13.64 15.47
CA MET A 502 78.23 -14.23 16.76
C MET A 502 78.63 -15.72 16.92
N SER A 503 79.19 -16.36 15.88
CA SER A 503 79.60 -17.79 15.92
C SER A 503 81.11 -18.03 16.15
N LYS A 504 81.91 -16.98 16.41
CA LYS A 504 83.36 -17.10 16.68
C LYS A 504 83.78 -16.67 18.10
N ASN A 505 82.82 -16.42 18.98
CA ASN A 505 83.05 -16.10 20.41
C ASN A 505 82.24 -17.06 21.32
N THR A 506 82.37 -18.35 21.07
CA THR A 506 82.05 -19.44 21.99
C THR A 506 83.00 -20.58 21.68
#